data_AF-A0A6P3VNY4-F1
#
_entry.id   AF-A0A6P3VNY4-F1
#
_cell.length_a   1.000
_cell.length_b   1.000
_cell.length_c   1.000
_cell.angle_alpha   90.00
_cell.angle_beta   90.00
_cell.angle_gamma   90.00
#
_symmetry.space_group_name_H-M   'P 1'
#
loop_
_entity.id
_entity.type
_entity.pdbx_description
1 polymer ?
#
loop_
_entity_poly.entity_id
_entity_poly.type
_entity_poly.pdbx_seq_one_letter_code
_entity_poly.pdbx_strand_id
1 'polypeptide(L)'
;MGKTKKPESTQKPEKHQRKKPKQNDKPTPTEHLEQIPYRLREIMKSKERMKIKAKKIKTVKKSPAPAPKPQDGDIPVPQFRRKESESEPAFLKRMARETQHVMFLTKNQVERQPELEQNEQEHMAGKRKSEKKKEHDQVRLQRLHQKKLDQEVQREEKERFEDKVEFGEVAMAPPSLTYKPRKDPNKSKGANRGLLLTSLLGHTPVSVAKPSMARQRIMEEERVRVVEAYRHLKKQKQAQSELRTAGMSKLLNPQ
;
A
#
# COMPACT_ATOMS: atom_id res chain seq x y z
N MET A 1 73.09 -13.53 6.48
CA MET A 1 72.73 -14.94 6.22
C MET A 1 71.76 -15.00 5.04
N GLY A 2 72.05 -15.61 3.88
CA GLY A 2 73.32 -16.18 3.41
C GLY A 2 73.25 -17.69 3.09
N LYS A 3 72.95 -18.04 1.83
CA LYS A 3 72.99 -19.40 1.20
C LYS A 3 71.90 -20.36 1.73
N THR A 4 71.03 -21.08 1.00
CA THR A 4 70.83 -21.58 -0.39
C THR A 4 71.14 -23.07 -0.62
N LYS A 5 70.16 -23.77 -1.24
CA LYS A 5 70.21 -25.06 -1.98
C LYS A 5 70.09 -26.40 -1.21
N LYS A 6 69.11 -27.21 -1.67
CA LYS A 6 69.11 -28.69 -1.68
C LYS A 6 69.99 -29.21 -2.85
N PRO A 7 70.34 -30.51 -2.92
CA PRO A 7 69.49 -31.53 -3.58
C PRO A 7 68.91 -32.57 -2.58
N GLU A 8 67.94 -33.46 -2.84
CA GLU A 8 67.66 -34.36 -3.99
C GLU A 8 68.63 -35.57 -4.05
N SER A 9 68.21 -36.81 -4.33
CA SER A 9 66.90 -37.36 -4.73
C SER A 9 66.17 -38.06 -3.54
N THR A 10 65.48 -39.21 -3.54
CA THR A 10 65.12 -40.25 -4.55
C THR A 10 63.66 -40.76 -4.36
N GLN A 11 63.40 -42.06 -4.52
CA GLN A 11 62.12 -42.79 -4.73
C GLN A 11 62.37 -44.26 -4.26
N LYS A 12 61.42 -45.20 -4.05
CA LYS A 12 59.98 -45.35 -4.41
C LYS A 12 59.28 -46.38 -3.43
N PRO A 13 58.06 -46.95 -3.64
CA PRO A 13 56.93 -46.71 -2.72
C PRO A 13 56.22 -47.96 -2.14
N GLU A 14 55.21 -47.78 -1.26
CA GLU A 14 54.00 -48.64 -1.30
C GLU A 14 52.71 -48.07 -0.65
N LYS A 15 51.56 -48.59 -1.11
CA LYS A 15 50.19 -48.66 -0.51
C LYS A 15 49.77 -47.58 0.51
N HIS A 16 49.21 -46.44 0.07
CA HIS A 16 47.75 -46.24 -0.10
C HIS A 16 46.81 -46.63 1.08
N GLN A 17 46.44 -45.64 1.91
CA GLN A 17 45.10 -45.58 2.52
C GLN A 17 44.53 -44.14 2.49
N ARG A 18 43.57 -43.88 1.60
CA ARG A 18 42.86 -42.59 1.52
C ARG A 18 41.79 -42.50 2.62
N LYS A 19 42.10 -41.85 3.75
CA LYS A 19 41.08 -41.44 4.73
C LYS A 19 40.16 -40.39 4.08
N LYS A 20 38.91 -40.77 3.78
CA LYS A 20 37.90 -39.85 3.23
C LYS A 20 37.55 -38.77 4.28
N PRO A 21 37.40 -37.49 3.90
CA PRO A 21 36.82 -36.50 4.81
C PRO A 21 35.36 -36.87 5.10
N LYS A 22 34.97 -36.88 6.37
CA LYS A 22 33.57 -37.06 6.80
C LYS A 22 32.84 -35.71 6.73
N GLN A 23 32.57 -35.19 5.55
CA GLN A 23 31.50 -34.20 5.40
C GLN A 23 30.17 -34.93 5.34
N ASN A 24 29.35 -34.71 6.36
CA ASN A 24 27.94 -35.11 6.42
C ASN A 24 27.08 -33.89 6.76
N ASP A 25 27.50 -32.73 6.28
CA ASP A 25 26.77 -31.47 6.30
C ASP A 25 25.57 -31.63 5.36
N LYS A 26 24.51 -32.26 5.86
CA LYS A 26 23.21 -32.28 5.19
C LYS A 26 22.70 -30.83 5.21
N PRO A 27 22.62 -30.14 4.06
CA PRO A 27 22.16 -28.76 4.02
C PRO A 27 20.78 -28.66 4.68
N THR A 28 20.56 -27.61 5.47
CA THR A 28 19.30 -27.52 6.20
C THR A 28 18.11 -27.43 5.22
N PRO A 29 16.93 -27.97 5.57
CA PRO A 29 15.76 -27.89 4.69
C PRO A 29 15.34 -26.43 4.39
N THR A 30 15.82 -25.47 5.19
CA THR A 30 15.78 -24.04 4.95
C THR A 30 16.67 -23.57 3.80
N GLU A 31 17.96 -23.93 3.76
CA GLU A 31 18.91 -23.55 2.69
C GLU A 31 18.43 -23.99 1.30
N HIS A 32 17.96 -25.25 1.18
CA HIS A 32 17.44 -25.76 -0.09
C HIS A 32 16.25 -24.95 -0.62
N LEU A 33 15.38 -24.45 0.26
CA LEU A 33 14.28 -23.57 -0.14
C LEU A 33 14.77 -22.18 -0.61
N GLU A 34 15.95 -21.74 -0.16
CA GLU A 34 16.52 -20.44 -0.50
C GLU A 34 17.25 -20.42 -1.84
N GLN A 35 17.77 -21.57 -2.28
CA GLN A 35 18.28 -21.76 -3.65
C GLN A 35 17.17 -21.83 -4.71
N ILE A 36 15.93 -22.18 -4.33
CA ILE A 36 14.79 -22.32 -5.25
C ILE A 36 14.18 -20.93 -5.58
N PRO A 37 13.84 -20.63 -6.85
CA PRO A 37 13.20 -19.37 -7.25
C PRO A 37 11.97 -19.02 -6.40
N TYR A 38 11.86 -17.74 -6.01
CA TYR A 38 10.87 -17.24 -5.05
C TYR A 38 9.44 -17.73 -5.30
N ARG A 39 8.99 -17.70 -6.57
CA ARG A 39 7.63 -18.09 -6.94
C ARG A 39 7.33 -19.57 -6.67
N LEU A 40 8.30 -20.46 -6.86
CA LEU A 40 8.16 -21.89 -6.57
C LEU A 40 8.26 -22.16 -5.05
N ARG A 41 9.17 -21.45 -4.36
CA ARG A 41 9.30 -21.45 -2.89
C ARG A 41 7.99 -21.06 -2.20
N GLU A 42 7.30 -20.04 -2.70
CA GLU A 42 5.99 -19.58 -2.25
C GLU A 42 4.89 -20.65 -2.45
N ILE A 43 4.83 -21.26 -3.64
CA ILE A 43 3.87 -22.33 -3.97
C ILE A 43 4.07 -23.56 -3.07
N MET A 44 5.33 -23.96 -2.81
CA MET A 44 5.63 -25.10 -1.92
C MET A 44 5.20 -24.81 -0.48
N LYS A 45 5.60 -23.66 0.09
CA LYS A 45 5.18 -23.24 1.44
C LYS A 45 3.65 -23.11 1.57
N SER A 46 2.94 -22.75 0.50
CA SER A 46 1.47 -22.74 0.46
C SER A 46 0.87 -24.17 0.50
N LYS A 47 1.36 -25.09 -0.34
CA LYS A 47 0.93 -26.50 -0.35
C LYS A 47 1.15 -27.20 1.00
N GLU A 48 2.25 -26.91 1.68
CA GLU A 48 2.53 -27.43 3.03
C GLU A 48 1.53 -26.92 4.07
N ARG A 49 1.24 -25.62 4.09
CA ARG A 49 0.23 -25.02 4.99
C ARG A 49 -1.15 -25.66 4.79
N MET A 50 -1.54 -25.95 3.54
CA MET A 50 -2.79 -26.66 3.24
C MET A 50 -2.76 -28.12 3.73
N LYS A 51 -1.65 -28.84 3.53
CA LYS A 51 -1.46 -30.23 3.99
C LYS A 51 -1.51 -30.34 5.53
N ILE A 52 -1.02 -29.34 6.26
CA ILE A 52 -1.09 -29.26 7.72
C ILE A 52 -2.53 -28.98 8.18
N LYS A 53 -3.23 -28.00 7.58
CA LYS A 53 -4.65 -27.71 7.89
C LYS A 53 -5.54 -28.94 7.70
N ALA A 54 -5.38 -29.66 6.58
CA ALA A 54 -6.15 -30.88 6.29
C ALA A 54 -5.95 -32.00 7.32
N LYS A 55 -4.77 -32.10 7.95
CA LYS A 55 -4.53 -33.07 9.04
C LYS A 55 -5.28 -32.68 10.33
N LYS A 56 -5.23 -31.40 10.74
CA LYS A 56 -5.89 -30.93 11.97
C LYS A 56 -7.41 -31.13 11.96
N ILE A 57 -8.05 -31.02 10.78
CA ILE A 57 -9.50 -31.24 10.62
C ILE A 57 -9.88 -32.71 10.89
N LYS A 58 -9.00 -33.68 10.60
CA LYS A 58 -9.28 -35.10 10.81
C LYS A 58 -9.13 -35.55 12.27
N THR A 59 -8.29 -34.89 13.07
CA THR A 59 -8.04 -35.27 14.48
C THR A 59 -9.13 -34.81 15.45
N VAL A 60 -9.97 -33.84 15.09
CA VAL A 60 -11.02 -33.28 15.97
C VAL A 60 -12.28 -34.17 16.03
N LYS A 61 -12.41 -35.20 15.18
CA LYS A 61 -13.60 -36.08 15.11
C LYS A 61 -13.59 -37.30 16.06
N LYS A 62 -12.81 -37.29 17.15
CA LYS A 62 -12.77 -38.39 18.14
C LYS A 62 -12.75 -37.90 19.60
N SER A 63 -13.88 -37.34 20.02
CA SER A 63 -14.24 -37.12 21.43
C SER A 63 -15.77 -36.97 21.52
N PRO A 64 -16.47 -37.59 22.49
CA PRO A 64 -17.85 -37.22 22.78
C PRO A 64 -17.87 -35.74 23.20
N ALA A 65 -18.69 -34.94 22.53
CA ALA A 65 -18.74 -33.51 22.82
C ALA A 65 -19.44 -33.25 24.17
N PRO A 66 -18.93 -32.34 25.01
CA PRO A 66 -19.77 -31.74 26.05
C PRO A 66 -20.95 -31.02 25.38
N ALA A 67 -22.06 -30.86 26.11
CA ALA A 67 -23.26 -30.21 25.59
C ALA A 67 -22.92 -28.84 24.94
N PRO A 68 -23.57 -28.49 23.82
CA PRO A 68 -23.29 -27.22 23.14
C PRO A 68 -23.54 -26.07 24.11
N LYS A 69 -22.53 -25.21 24.28
CA LYS A 69 -22.74 -23.93 24.96
C LYS A 69 -23.79 -23.15 24.16
N PRO A 70 -24.75 -22.46 24.82
CA PRO A 70 -25.67 -21.57 24.12
C PRO A 70 -24.86 -20.56 23.30
N GLN A 71 -25.33 -20.24 22.10
CA GLN A 71 -24.72 -19.16 21.32
C GLN A 71 -25.07 -17.81 21.97
N ASP A 72 -24.28 -16.78 21.70
CA ASP A 72 -24.49 -15.45 22.31
C ASP A 72 -25.86 -14.90 21.91
N GLY A 73 -26.85 -15.05 22.80
CA GLY A 73 -28.26 -14.71 22.58
C GLY A 73 -29.27 -15.84 22.78
N ASP A 74 -28.88 -17.10 22.99
CA ASP A 74 -29.83 -18.18 23.30
C ASP A 74 -30.24 -18.18 24.78
N ILE A 75 -31.56 -18.26 25.06
CA ILE A 75 -32.09 -18.35 26.42
C ILE A 75 -31.84 -19.77 26.98
N PRO A 76 -31.25 -19.90 28.19
CA PRO A 76 -31.08 -21.20 28.82
C PRO A 76 -32.43 -21.78 29.25
N VAL A 77 -32.76 -22.98 28.76
CA VAL A 77 -33.99 -23.72 29.12
C VAL A 77 -33.81 -24.37 30.50
N PRO A 78 -34.58 -23.99 31.54
CA PRO A 78 -34.45 -24.58 32.87
C PRO A 78 -34.95 -26.02 32.92
N GLN A 79 -34.35 -26.85 33.76
CA GLN A 79 -34.76 -28.25 33.97
C GLN A 79 -35.51 -28.40 35.30
N PHE A 80 -36.83 -28.48 35.21
CA PHE A 80 -37.70 -28.59 36.39
C PHE A 80 -37.71 -30.00 36.99
N ARG A 81 -36.71 -30.26 37.86
CA ARG A 81 -36.69 -31.41 38.77
C ARG A 81 -36.69 -30.92 40.22
N ARG A 82 -37.45 -31.56 41.09
CA ARG A 82 -37.45 -31.33 42.55
C ARG A 82 -36.14 -31.87 43.14
N LYS A 83 -35.48 -31.10 44.00
CA LYS A 83 -34.26 -31.52 44.69
C LYS A 83 -34.60 -32.38 45.92
N GLU A 84 -33.66 -33.19 46.38
CA GLU A 84 -33.86 -34.13 47.51
C GLU A 84 -34.22 -33.41 48.82
N SER A 85 -33.66 -32.22 49.05
CA SER A 85 -33.93 -31.35 50.20
C SER A 85 -34.99 -30.26 49.94
N GLU A 86 -35.71 -30.33 48.83
CA GLU A 86 -36.67 -29.29 48.41
C GLU A 86 -38.12 -29.76 48.60
N SER A 87 -38.85 -29.08 49.49
CA SER A 87 -40.28 -29.32 49.68
C SER A 87 -41.08 -28.92 48.44
N GLU A 88 -42.22 -29.58 48.22
CA GLU A 88 -43.09 -29.32 47.08
C GLU A 88 -43.49 -27.85 46.86
N PRO A 89 -43.96 -27.08 47.87
CA PRO A 89 -44.24 -25.65 47.68
C PRO A 89 -42.99 -24.82 47.37
N ALA A 90 -41.80 -25.23 47.83
CA ALA A 90 -40.54 -24.58 47.45
C ALA A 90 -40.19 -24.85 45.98
N PHE A 91 -40.35 -26.09 45.52
CA PHE A 91 -40.19 -26.47 44.11
C PHE A 91 -41.14 -25.69 43.19
N LEU A 92 -42.44 -25.65 43.51
CA LEU A 92 -43.42 -24.90 42.73
C LEU A 92 -43.10 -23.40 42.68
N LYS A 93 -42.69 -22.81 43.81
CA LYS A 93 -42.28 -21.39 43.91
C LYS A 93 -41.00 -21.11 43.12
N ARG A 94 -40.07 -22.05 43.04
CA ARG A 94 -38.87 -21.95 42.21
C ARG A 94 -39.20 -22.07 40.72
N MET A 95 -39.98 -23.08 40.34
CA MET A 95 -40.45 -23.28 38.97
C MET A 95 -41.20 -22.05 38.43
N ALA A 96 -42.11 -21.47 39.21
CA ALA A 96 -42.83 -20.25 38.82
C ALA A 96 -41.88 -19.07 38.54
N ARG A 97 -40.86 -18.86 39.38
CA ARG A 97 -39.85 -17.80 39.20
C ARG A 97 -38.99 -18.01 37.97
N GLU A 98 -38.48 -19.23 37.77
CA GLU A 98 -37.67 -19.61 36.61
C GLU A 98 -38.49 -19.43 35.30
N THR A 99 -39.75 -19.86 35.26
CA THR A 99 -40.66 -19.66 34.11
C THR A 99 -40.97 -18.19 33.84
N GLN A 100 -41.22 -17.38 34.88
CA GLN A 100 -41.39 -15.92 34.74
C GLN A 100 -40.12 -15.26 34.17
N HIS A 101 -38.94 -15.67 34.62
CA HIS A 101 -37.67 -15.15 34.14
C HIS A 101 -37.40 -15.52 32.67
N VAL A 102 -37.62 -16.77 32.27
CA VAL A 102 -37.54 -17.21 30.87
C VAL A 102 -38.48 -16.39 30.00
N MET A 103 -39.75 -16.25 30.39
CA MET A 103 -40.73 -15.48 29.60
C MET A 103 -40.40 -13.97 29.55
N PHE A 104 -39.77 -13.41 30.58
CA PHE A 104 -39.22 -12.06 30.52
C PHE A 104 -38.06 -11.97 29.50
N LEU A 105 -37.11 -12.90 29.52
CA LEU A 105 -36.02 -12.92 28.54
C LEU A 105 -36.57 -13.09 27.10
N THR A 106 -37.55 -13.98 26.88
CA THR A 106 -38.17 -14.21 25.57
C THR A 106 -38.79 -12.92 25.00
N LYS A 107 -39.51 -12.16 25.84
CA LYS A 107 -40.14 -10.89 25.43
C LYS A 107 -39.15 -9.76 25.13
N ASN A 108 -37.90 -9.88 25.55
CA ASN A 108 -36.84 -8.91 25.29
C ASN A 108 -35.86 -9.36 24.20
N GLN A 109 -36.11 -10.49 23.52
CA GLN A 109 -35.31 -10.89 22.37
C GLN A 109 -35.76 -10.12 21.12
N VAL A 110 -34.80 -9.68 20.32
CA VAL A 110 -35.08 -9.29 18.93
C VAL A 110 -35.49 -10.55 18.18
N GLU A 111 -36.56 -10.47 17.38
CA GLU A 111 -36.99 -11.57 16.54
C GLU A 111 -35.87 -11.95 15.54
N ARG A 112 -35.33 -13.16 15.68
CA ARG A 112 -34.30 -13.66 14.76
C ARG A 112 -34.98 -14.03 13.44
N GLN A 113 -34.69 -13.28 12.39
CA GLN A 113 -35.10 -13.58 11.01
C GLN A 113 -33.89 -14.08 10.18
N PRO A 114 -33.41 -15.33 10.40
CA PRO A 114 -32.20 -15.85 9.74
C PRO A 114 -32.32 -15.97 8.22
N GLU A 115 -33.56 -16.01 7.69
CA GLU A 115 -33.84 -16.07 6.26
C GLU A 115 -33.53 -14.76 5.53
N LEU A 116 -33.58 -13.61 6.22
CA LEU A 116 -33.12 -12.33 5.69
C LEU A 116 -31.60 -12.27 5.61
N GLU A 117 -30.91 -12.62 6.70
CA GLU A 117 -29.44 -12.61 6.73
C GLU A 117 -28.82 -13.52 5.65
N GLN A 118 -29.42 -14.69 5.40
CA GLN A 118 -28.96 -15.60 4.34
C GLN A 118 -29.18 -15.00 2.94
N ASN A 119 -30.37 -14.47 2.64
CA ASN A 119 -30.64 -13.78 1.36
C ASN A 119 -29.70 -12.58 1.14
N GLU A 120 -29.48 -11.76 2.17
CA GLU A 120 -28.57 -10.62 2.07
C GLU A 120 -27.13 -11.07 1.81
N GLN A 121 -26.65 -12.11 2.49
CA GLN A 121 -25.29 -12.63 2.32
C GLN A 121 -25.08 -13.24 0.92
N GLU A 122 -26.05 -13.96 0.36
CA GLU A 122 -26.00 -14.49 -1.00
C GLU A 122 -26.07 -13.37 -2.06
N HIS A 123 -27.00 -12.43 -1.92
CA HIS A 123 -27.08 -11.28 -2.81
C HIS A 123 -25.81 -10.41 -2.77
N MET A 124 -25.21 -10.20 -1.59
CA MET A 124 -23.94 -9.50 -1.43
C MET A 124 -22.77 -10.25 -2.06
N ALA A 125 -22.77 -11.58 -2.07
CA ALA A 125 -21.73 -12.37 -2.73
C ALA A 125 -21.77 -12.20 -4.26
N GLY A 126 -22.96 -12.15 -4.86
CA GLY A 126 -23.15 -11.94 -6.30
C GLY A 126 -22.82 -10.52 -6.76
N LYS A 127 -23.33 -9.51 -6.06
CA LYS A 127 -23.21 -8.08 -6.41
C LYS A 127 -21.76 -7.57 -6.52
N ARG A 128 -20.89 -7.95 -5.58
CA ARG A 128 -19.49 -7.49 -5.47
C ARG A 128 -18.63 -7.62 -6.74
N LYS A 129 -18.94 -8.57 -7.64
CA LYS A 129 -18.20 -8.72 -8.91
C LYS A 129 -18.73 -7.85 -10.04
N SER A 130 -20.04 -7.59 -10.08
CA SER A 130 -20.67 -6.79 -11.13
C SER A 130 -20.57 -5.29 -10.83
N GLU A 131 -20.70 -4.90 -9.56
CA GLU A 131 -20.48 -3.52 -9.08
C GLU A 131 -19.06 -3.05 -9.38
N LYS A 132 -18.04 -3.83 -9.00
CA LYS A 132 -16.63 -3.52 -9.29
C LYS A 132 -16.32 -3.36 -10.79
N LYS A 133 -17.07 -4.03 -11.68
CA LYS A 133 -16.97 -3.80 -13.12
C LYS A 133 -17.60 -2.48 -13.53
N LYS A 134 -18.80 -2.15 -13.02
CA LYS A 134 -19.47 -0.85 -13.25
C LYS A 134 -18.59 0.32 -12.79
N GLU A 135 -17.98 0.23 -11.60
CA GLU A 135 -17.02 1.21 -11.07
C GLU A 135 -15.84 1.41 -12.03
N HIS A 136 -15.19 0.33 -12.47
CA HIS A 136 -14.07 0.37 -13.41
C HIS A 136 -14.45 1.06 -14.72
N ASP A 137 -15.62 0.72 -15.28
CA ASP A 137 -16.08 1.26 -16.56
C ASP A 137 -16.52 2.73 -16.42
N GLN A 138 -17.07 3.15 -15.27
CA GLN A 138 -17.30 4.56 -14.93
C GLN A 138 -16.00 5.36 -14.82
N VAL A 139 -15.00 4.86 -14.07
CA VAL A 139 -13.68 5.51 -13.93
C VAL A 139 -12.99 5.62 -15.29
N ARG A 140 -13.13 4.61 -16.17
CA ARG A 140 -12.63 4.66 -17.55
C ARG A 140 -13.30 5.78 -18.37
N LEU A 141 -14.62 5.95 -18.25
CA LEU A 141 -15.36 7.03 -18.92
C LEU A 141 -14.95 8.42 -18.40
N GLN A 142 -14.85 8.60 -17.08
CA GLN A 142 -14.38 9.86 -16.47
C GLN A 142 -12.97 10.24 -16.95
N ARG A 143 -12.06 9.27 -17.03
CA ARG A 143 -10.69 9.48 -17.52
C ARG A 143 -10.63 9.87 -19.00
N LEU A 144 -11.54 9.35 -19.82
CA LEU A 144 -11.67 9.77 -21.23
C LEU A 144 -12.24 11.19 -21.36
N HIS A 145 -13.15 11.58 -20.47
CA HIS A 145 -13.68 12.94 -20.42
C HIS A 145 -12.61 13.96 -19.97
N GLN A 146 -11.89 13.66 -18.89
CA GLN A 146 -10.76 14.48 -18.42
C GLN A 146 -9.72 14.67 -19.52
N LYS A 147 -9.28 13.60 -20.19
CA LYS A 147 -8.32 13.70 -21.29
C LYS A 147 -8.79 14.61 -22.44
N LYS A 148 -10.10 14.68 -22.74
CA LYS A 148 -10.62 15.63 -23.75
C LYS A 148 -10.47 17.07 -23.29
N LEU A 149 -10.84 17.38 -22.05
CA LEU A 149 -10.66 18.71 -21.46
C LEU A 149 -9.17 19.10 -21.40
N ASP A 150 -8.30 18.19 -21.00
CA ASP A 150 -6.84 18.41 -21.00
C ASP A 150 -6.32 18.73 -22.40
N GLN A 151 -6.81 18.04 -23.44
CA GLN A 151 -6.47 18.30 -24.85
C GLN A 151 -7.11 19.57 -25.41
N GLU A 152 -8.17 20.08 -24.81
CA GLU A 152 -8.80 21.37 -25.14
C GLU A 152 -7.98 22.52 -24.54
N VAL A 153 -7.70 22.46 -23.23
CA VAL A 153 -6.81 23.40 -22.53
C VAL A 153 -5.44 23.46 -23.19
N GLN A 154 -4.85 22.33 -23.59
CA GLN A 154 -3.57 22.30 -24.31
C GLN A 154 -3.62 22.94 -25.71
N ARG A 155 -4.77 22.89 -26.40
CA ARG A 155 -4.94 23.59 -27.69
C ARG A 155 -5.10 25.10 -27.47
N GLU A 156 -5.93 25.51 -26.52
CA GLU A 156 -6.02 26.93 -26.15
C GLU A 156 -4.69 27.50 -25.63
N GLU A 157 -3.91 26.74 -24.86
CA GLU A 157 -2.60 27.18 -24.37
C GLU A 157 -1.60 27.32 -25.53
N LYS A 158 -1.62 26.42 -26.52
CA LYS A 158 -0.86 26.59 -27.76
C LYS A 158 -1.29 27.84 -28.51
N GLU A 159 -2.58 28.01 -28.79
CA GLU A 159 -3.12 29.17 -29.50
C GLU A 159 -2.86 30.51 -28.77
N ARG A 160 -2.58 30.48 -27.44
CA ARG A 160 -2.17 31.63 -26.63
C ARG A 160 -0.65 31.85 -26.50
N PHE A 161 0.18 30.91 -26.95
CA PHE A 161 1.65 30.95 -26.80
C PHE A 161 2.43 30.62 -28.10
N GLU A 162 1.75 30.30 -29.20
CA GLU A 162 2.34 30.14 -30.54
C GLU A 162 2.34 31.51 -31.26
N ASP A 163 3.40 32.30 -31.07
CA ASP A 163 3.63 33.56 -31.79
C ASP A 163 3.73 33.29 -33.30
N LYS A 164 2.87 33.95 -34.09
CA LYS A 164 2.96 33.91 -35.56
C LYS A 164 4.02 34.90 -36.05
N VAL A 165 5.04 34.36 -36.70
CA VAL A 165 6.13 35.10 -37.35
C VAL A 165 5.95 34.99 -38.87
N GLU A 166 6.02 36.11 -39.58
CA GLU A 166 5.78 36.14 -41.02
C GLU A 166 7.00 35.70 -41.84
N PHE A 167 6.74 35.12 -43.03
CA PHE A 167 7.79 34.55 -43.86
C PHE A 167 8.72 35.64 -44.43
N GLY A 168 9.92 35.74 -43.87
CA GLY A 168 10.94 36.74 -44.21
C GLY A 168 11.57 37.38 -42.97
N GLU A 169 10.87 37.38 -41.83
CA GLU A 169 11.46 37.76 -40.55
C GLU A 169 12.45 36.68 -40.11
N VAL A 170 13.75 37.02 -40.08
CA VAL A 170 14.80 36.11 -39.60
C VAL A 170 14.77 36.04 -38.08
N ALA A 171 13.79 35.29 -37.56
CA ALA A 171 13.73 34.88 -36.17
C ALA A 171 14.93 33.99 -35.85
N MET A 172 16.06 34.61 -35.49
CA MET A 172 17.25 33.92 -35.00
C MET A 172 16.85 33.05 -33.82
N ALA A 173 16.93 31.72 -34.02
CA ALA A 173 16.59 30.74 -33.00
C ALA A 173 17.29 31.11 -31.68
N PRO A 174 16.55 31.20 -30.55
CA PRO A 174 17.08 31.79 -29.32
C PRO A 174 18.38 31.08 -28.93
N PRO A 175 19.48 31.81 -28.71
CA PRO A 175 20.82 31.25 -28.77
C PRO A 175 20.96 30.08 -27.80
N SER A 176 21.13 28.88 -28.37
CA SER A 176 21.07 27.63 -27.62
C SER A 176 22.11 27.67 -26.49
N LEU A 177 21.66 27.47 -25.24
CA LEU A 177 22.51 27.67 -24.06
C LEU A 177 23.61 26.59 -23.98
N THR A 178 24.75 26.84 -24.64
CA THR A 178 25.92 25.93 -24.72
C THR A 178 26.59 25.70 -23.36
N TYR A 179 26.23 26.46 -22.33
CA TYR A 179 26.69 26.28 -20.96
C TYR A 179 26.18 24.96 -20.36
N LYS A 180 27.08 23.98 -20.20
CA LYS A 180 26.80 22.73 -19.48
C LYS A 180 26.30 23.01 -18.06
N PRO A 181 25.03 22.70 -17.72
CA PRO A 181 24.39 23.20 -16.51
C PRO A 181 25.12 22.77 -15.25
N ARG A 182 24.96 23.54 -14.15
CA ARG A 182 25.68 23.31 -12.88
C ARG A 182 25.39 21.96 -12.21
N LYS A 183 24.39 21.22 -12.70
CA LYS A 183 23.98 19.86 -12.26
C LYS A 183 24.00 18.82 -13.39
N ASP A 184 24.74 19.06 -14.48
CA ASP A 184 24.94 18.10 -15.57
C ASP A 184 25.62 16.81 -15.02
N PRO A 185 25.00 15.62 -15.15
CA PRO A 185 25.58 14.36 -14.65
C PRO A 185 26.87 13.96 -15.37
N ASN A 186 27.10 14.46 -16.59
CA ASN A 186 28.26 14.14 -17.42
C ASN A 186 29.41 15.14 -17.26
N LYS A 187 29.32 16.06 -16.30
CA LYS A 187 30.40 17.02 -16.00
C LYS A 187 31.53 16.30 -15.25
N SER A 188 32.75 16.41 -15.77
CA SER A 188 33.93 15.86 -15.09
C SER A 188 34.06 16.46 -13.69
N LYS A 189 34.23 15.60 -12.68
CA LYS A 189 34.29 16.00 -11.27
C LYS A 189 35.63 16.64 -10.94
N GLY A 190 35.80 17.90 -11.33
CA GLY A 190 36.81 18.78 -10.75
C GLY A 190 36.73 18.68 -9.21
N ALA A 191 37.90 18.46 -8.58
CA ALA A 191 38.05 17.82 -7.28
C ALA A 191 36.91 18.04 -6.26
N ASN A 192 36.38 16.94 -5.70
CA ASN A 192 35.24 16.92 -4.76
C ASN A 192 35.60 17.52 -3.37
N ARG A 193 36.08 18.75 -3.31
CA ARG A 193 36.32 19.50 -2.07
C ARG A 193 35.07 20.34 -1.79
N GLY A 194 34.36 20.01 -0.72
CA GLY A 194 33.27 20.86 -0.20
C GLY A 194 33.81 22.24 0.18
N LEU A 195 32.95 23.26 0.10
CA LEU A 195 33.33 24.62 0.50
C LEU A 195 33.71 24.60 1.99
N LEU A 196 34.88 25.14 2.35
CA LEU A 196 35.40 25.13 3.73
C LEU A 196 34.37 25.65 4.75
N LEU A 197 33.61 26.69 4.37
CA LEU A 197 32.52 27.26 5.17
C LEU A 197 31.42 26.23 5.53
N THR A 198 31.11 25.26 4.67
CA THR A 198 30.15 24.18 4.99
C THR A 198 30.68 23.19 6.02
N SER A 199 32.00 22.97 6.05
CA SER A 199 32.65 22.20 7.12
C SER A 199 32.72 22.98 8.44
N LEU A 200 32.85 24.31 8.37
CA LEU A 200 32.94 25.18 9.55
C LEU A 200 31.58 25.43 10.22
N LEU A 201 30.52 25.54 9.41
CA LEU A 201 29.15 25.85 9.84
C LEU A 201 28.28 24.60 10.08
N GLY A 202 28.87 23.40 10.06
CA GLY A 202 28.18 22.11 10.27
C GLY A 202 27.17 21.70 9.19
N HIS A 203 26.93 22.54 8.19
CA HIS A 203 25.94 22.30 7.14
C HIS A 203 26.41 21.25 6.12
N THR A 204 26.04 19.98 6.36
CA THR A 204 26.17 18.93 5.35
C THR A 204 25.43 19.34 4.05
N PRO A 205 25.99 19.07 2.86
CA PRO A 205 25.31 19.39 1.61
C PRO A 205 24.06 18.51 1.49
N VAL A 206 22.88 19.14 1.47
CA VAL A 206 21.58 18.46 1.36
C VAL A 206 21.63 17.42 0.24
N SER A 207 21.44 16.16 0.61
CA SER A 207 21.75 15.03 -0.27
C SER A 207 20.94 15.11 -1.57
N VAL A 208 21.61 15.06 -2.72
CA VAL A 208 20.98 14.93 -4.04
C VAL A 208 20.39 13.53 -4.31
N ALA A 209 20.23 12.72 -3.26
CA ALA A 209 19.40 11.53 -3.29
C ALA A 209 17.95 11.91 -3.59
N LYS A 210 17.25 11.09 -4.38
CA LYS A 210 15.82 11.29 -4.65
C LYS A 210 15.07 11.17 -3.30
N PRO A 211 14.25 12.17 -2.91
CA PRO A 211 13.48 12.09 -1.66
C PRO A 211 12.54 10.88 -1.69
N SER A 212 12.13 10.37 -0.53
CA SER A 212 11.21 9.23 -0.45
C SER A 212 9.87 9.53 -1.14
N MET A 213 9.16 8.50 -1.62
CA MET A 213 7.87 8.69 -2.33
C MET A 213 6.82 9.45 -1.51
N ALA A 214 6.81 9.30 -0.19
CA ALA A 214 5.96 10.12 0.69
C ALA A 214 6.37 11.61 0.66
N ARG A 215 7.67 11.90 0.71
CA ARG A 215 8.19 13.27 0.66
C ARG A 215 8.06 13.91 -0.73
N GLN A 216 8.09 13.13 -1.81
CA GLN A 216 7.79 13.61 -3.16
C GLN A 216 6.36 14.14 -3.24
N ARG A 217 5.36 13.36 -2.79
CA ARG A 217 3.95 13.79 -2.76
C ARG A 217 3.72 15.08 -1.98
N ILE A 218 4.29 15.18 -0.76
CA ILE A 218 4.19 16.40 0.06
C ILE A 218 4.72 17.63 -0.71
N MET A 219 5.90 17.52 -1.34
CA MET A 219 6.48 18.63 -2.10
C MET A 219 5.72 18.94 -3.41
N GLU A 220 5.02 17.96 -3.99
CA GLU A 220 4.17 18.13 -5.16
C GLU A 220 2.83 18.82 -4.77
N GLU A 221 2.22 18.40 -3.66
CA GLU A 221 1.01 19.02 -3.08
C GLU A 221 1.27 20.47 -2.64
N GLU A 222 2.40 20.74 -1.96
CA GLU A 222 2.87 22.09 -1.63
C GLU A 222 3.05 22.95 -2.89
N ARG A 223 3.67 22.38 -3.95
CA ARG A 223 3.88 23.08 -5.22
C ARG A 223 2.57 23.42 -5.92
N VAL A 224 1.60 22.50 -5.94
CA VAL A 224 0.27 22.73 -6.51
C VAL A 224 -0.43 23.88 -5.77
N ARG A 225 -0.49 23.81 -4.43
CA ARG A 225 -1.10 24.86 -3.59
C ARG A 225 -0.48 26.25 -3.84
N VAL A 226 0.84 26.33 -3.98
CA VAL A 226 1.55 27.60 -4.27
C VAL A 226 1.24 28.12 -5.68
N VAL A 227 1.18 27.24 -6.69
CA VAL A 227 0.83 27.62 -8.07
C VAL A 227 -0.62 28.09 -8.17
N GLU A 228 -1.55 27.43 -7.48
CA GLU A 228 -2.95 27.84 -7.41
C GLU A 228 -3.10 29.21 -6.75
N ALA A 229 -2.50 29.41 -5.57
CA ALA A 229 -2.49 30.71 -4.88
C ALA A 229 -1.91 31.83 -5.77
N TYR A 230 -0.84 31.53 -6.53
CA TYR A 230 -0.28 32.47 -7.51
C TYR A 230 -1.25 32.79 -8.66
N ARG A 231 -1.96 31.78 -9.22
CA ARG A 231 -3.00 32.02 -10.25
C ARG A 231 -4.13 32.89 -9.70
N HIS A 232 -4.58 32.67 -8.47
CA HIS A 232 -5.62 33.49 -7.83
C HIS A 232 -5.15 34.95 -7.63
N LEU A 233 -3.95 35.16 -7.08
CA LEU A 233 -3.34 36.49 -6.92
C LEU A 233 -3.17 37.21 -8.26
N LYS A 234 -2.71 36.49 -9.30
CA LYS A 234 -2.52 37.03 -10.65
C LYS A 234 -3.85 37.45 -11.29
N LYS A 235 -4.91 36.63 -11.16
CA LYS A 235 -6.28 36.97 -11.60
C LYS A 235 -6.81 38.23 -10.91
N GLN A 236 -6.67 38.33 -9.58
CA GLN A 236 -7.07 39.53 -8.84
C GLN A 236 -6.32 40.78 -9.29
N LYS A 237 -4.99 40.69 -9.50
CA LYS A 237 -4.19 41.80 -10.00
C LYS A 237 -4.59 42.22 -11.42
N GLN A 238 -4.94 41.26 -12.29
CA GLN A 238 -5.43 41.52 -13.64
C GLN A 238 -6.78 42.27 -13.61
N ALA A 239 -7.75 41.77 -12.85
CA ALA A 239 -9.06 42.43 -12.68
C ALA A 239 -8.92 43.85 -12.10
N GLN A 240 -7.97 44.08 -11.17
CA GLN A 240 -7.66 45.42 -10.69
C GLN A 240 -7.03 46.33 -11.75
N SER A 241 -6.19 45.82 -12.66
CA SER A 241 -5.72 46.63 -13.79
C SER A 241 -6.82 46.94 -14.79
N GLU A 242 -7.72 45.98 -15.09
CA GLU A 242 -8.86 46.16 -16.00
C GLU A 242 -9.88 47.17 -15.43
N LEU A 243 -10.16 47.12 -14.12
CA LEU A 243 -10.98 48.14 -13.45
C LEU A 243 -10.31 49.52 -13.45
N ARG A 244 -8.97 49.60 -13.36
CA ARG A 244 -8.24 50.88 -13.44
C ARG A 244 -8.24 51.46 -14.85
N THR A 245 -8.03 50.65 -15.89
CA THR A 245 -8.10 51.13 -17.28
C THR A 245 -9.53 51.52 -17.67
N ALA A 246 -10.55 50.76 -17.23
CA ALA A 246 -11.95 51.12 -17.41
C ALA A 246 -12.40 52.33 -16.59
N GLY A 247 -11.74 52.61 -15.45
CA GLY A 247 -11.91 53.86 -14.72
C GLY A 247 -11.28 55.05 -15.45
N MET A 248 -10.06 54.88 -15.98
CA MET A 248 -9.36 55.91 -16.75
C MET A 248 -10.11 56.26 -18.05
N SER A 249 -10.62 55.28 -18.79
CA SER A 249 -11.37 55.55 -20.03
C SER A 249 -12.68 56.31 -19.79
N LYS A 250 -13.36 56.08 -18.66
CA LYS A 250 -14.53 56.86 -18.23
C LYS A 250 -14.18 58.30 -17.82
N LEU A 251 -12.94 58.57 -17.42
CA LEU A 251 -12.46 59.92 -17.10
C LEU A 251 -11.98 60.68 -18.35
N LEU A 252 -11.52 59.98 -19.39
CA LEU A 252 -11.22 60.59 -20.69
C LEU A 252 -12.49 60.85 -21.52
N ASN A 253 -13.48 59.98 -21.43
CA ASN A 253 -14.77 60.11 -22.11
C ASN A 253 -15.93 60.24 -21.09
N PRO A 254 -16.08 61.38 -20.39
CA PRO A 254 -17.31 61.69 -19.68
C PRO A 254 -18.48 61.85 -20.66
N GLN A 255 -19.69 61.49 -20.20
CA GLN A 255 -20.96 61.82 -20.85
C GLN A 255 -21.56 63.09 -20.25
#